data_AF-A0A3A9DUD4-F1
#
_entry.id   AF-A0A3A9DUD4-F1
#
_cell.length_a   1.000
_cell.length_b   1.000
_cell.length_c   1.000
_cell.angle_alpha   90.00
_cell.angle_beta   90.00
_cell.angle_gamma   90.00
#
_symmetry.space_group_name_H-M   'P 1'
#
loop_
_entity.id
_entity.type
_entity.pdbx_description
1 polymer ?
#
loop_
_entity_poly.entity_id
_entity_poly.type
_entity_poly.pdbx_seq_one_letter_code
_entity_poly.pdbx_strand_id
1 'polypeptide(L)'
;MHYCGHTVNFKSYSKSHKLKKRIPTTKEQQAVFYNTHEAIVEDAVFERIQELRANKRRPTKADRQGLFSGLVYCADCGSKLHFATCKSFNGSQDHYRCAK
;
A
#
# COMPACT_ATOMS: atom_id res chain seq x y z
N MET A 1 5.28 13.00 -0.80
CA MET A 1 6.70 13.38 -0.73
C MET A 1 7.08 14.29 -1.87
N HIS A 2 7.15 13.87 -3.15
CA HIS A 2 7.43 14.86 -4.21
C HIS A 2 6.38 15.96 -4.30
N TYR A 3 5.10 15.59 -4.19
CA TYR A 3 4.01 16.56 -4.20
C TYR A 3 4.00 17.51 -2.99
N CYS A 4 4.83 17.25 -1.99
CA CYS A 4 4.92 18.04 -0.76
C CYS A 4 6.08 19.04 -0.80
N GLY A 5 6.61 19.36 -1.98
CA GLY A 5 7.74 20.29 -2.11
C GLY A 5 9.09 19.68 -1.76
N HIS A 6 9.20 18.34 -1.68
CA HIS A 6 10.46 17.65 -1.37
C HIS A 6 11.05 16.96 -2.59
N THR A 7 12.38 16.96 -2.72
CA THR A 7 13.08 16.16 -3.73
C THR A 7 13.59 14.87 -3.11
N VAL A 8 13.10 13.71 -3.59
CA VAL A 8 13.61 12.39 -3.20
C VAL A 8 14.49 11.80 -4.31
N ASN A 9 15.77 11.65 -4.01
CA ASN A 9 16.77 11.08 -4.91
C ASN A 9 17.07 9.61 -4.57
N PHE A 10 17.71 8.90 -5.51
CA PHE A 10 18.16 7.50 -5.35
C PHE A 10 17.06 6.46 -5.05
N LYS A 11 15.83 6.70 -5.54
CA LYS A 11 14.70 5.77 -5.38
C LYS A 11 14.92 4.38 -5.97
N SER A 12 15.74 4.29 -7.01
CA SER A 12 16.09 3.02 -7.63
C SER A 12 17.50 3.05 -8.18
N TYR A 13 18.12 1.89 -8.22
CA TYR A 13 19.45 1.69 -8.76
C TYR A 13 19.45 0.53 -9.77
N SER A 14 20.50 0.43 -10.58
CA SER A 14 20.79 -0.80 -11.30
C SER A 14 22.01 -1.45 -10.67
N LYS A 15 21.93 -2.75 -10.38
CA LYS A 15 23.03 -3.51 -9.79
C LYS A 15 24.21 -3.68 -10.77
N SER A 16 23.92 -3.73 -12.06
CA SER A 16 24.94 -3.87 -13.10
C SER A 16 24.42 -3.33 -14.42
N HIS A 17 25.32 -2.93 -15.32
CA HIS A 17 24.94 -2.46 -16.65
C HIS A 17 24.15 -3.51 -17.47
N LYS A 18 24.39 -4.81 -17.23
CA LYS A 18 23.72 -5.92 -17.91
C LYS A 18 22.28 -6.13 -17.43
N LEU A 19 21.97 -5.72 -16.20
CA LEU A 19 20.64 -5.85 -15.62
C LEU A 19 19.79 -4.65 -16.05
N LYS A 20 18.86 -4.87 -16.99
CA LYS A 20 17.94 -3.81 -17.45
C LYS A 20 16.86 -3.43 -16.43
N LYS A 21 16.70 -4.21 -15.34
CA LYS A 21 15.70 -3.96 -14.30
C LYS A 21 16.21 -2.91 -13.31
N ARG A 22 15.37 -1.94 -12.97
CA ARG A 22 15.62 -1.01 -11.86
C ARG A 22 15.17 -1.66 -10.56
N ILE A 23 16.05 -1.71 -9.57
CA ILE A 23 15.77 -2.27 -8.25
C ILE A 23 15.39 -1.10 -7.33
N PRO A 24 14.25 -1.16 -6.63
CA PRO A 24 13.87 -0.14 -5.67
C PRO A 24 14.81 -0.16 -4.46
N THR A 25 15.19 1.03 -4.01
CA THR A 25 16.07 1.23 -2.87
C THR A 25 15.24 1.31 -1.57
N THR A 26 15.79 0.89 -0.42
CA THR A 26 15.14 1.09 0.88
C THR A 26 15.00 2.59 1.19
N LYS A 27 14.08 2.96 2.09
CA LYS A 27 13.85 4.38 2.44
C LYS A 27 15.09 5.04 3.06
N GLU A 28 15.88 4.29 3.83
CA GLU A 28 17.09 4.77 4.51
C GLU A 28 18.20 5.19 3.55
N GLN A 29 18.27 4.53 2.39
CA GLN A 29 19.26 4.82 1.35
C GLN A 29 18.80 5.95 0.40
N GLN A 30 17.56 6.43 0.54
CA GLN A 30 17.05 7.53 -0.26
C GLN A 30 17.44 8.87 0.38
N ALA A 31 18.02 9.76 -0.42
CA ALA A 31 18.30 11.11 0.03
C ALA A 31 17.04 11.97 -0.16
N VAL A 32 16.50 12.49 0.94
CA VAL A 32 15.34 13.39 0.95
C VAL A 32 15.81 14.79 1.25
N PHE A 33 15.61 15.69 0.29
CA PHE A 33 15.84 17.12 0.45
C PHE A 33 14.49 17.80 0.64
N TYR A 34 14.28 18.39 1.81
CA TYR A 34 13.03 19.06 2.17
C TYR A 34 12.96 20.46 1.54
N ASN A 35 11.75 20.90 1.19
CA ASN A 35 11.42 22.25 0.73
C ASN A 35 12.26 22.78 -0.45
N THR A 36 12.45 21.94 -1.47
CA THR A 36 13.20 22.29 -2.69
C THR A 36 12.36 23.06 -3.71
N HIS A 37 11.03 22.95 -3.63
CA HIS A 37 10.08 23.61 -4.52
C HIS A 37 8.75 23.82 -3.79
N GLU A 38 7.87 24.62 -4.38
CA GLU A 38 6.53 24.87 -3.85
C GLU A 38 5.73 23.57 -3.72
N ALA A 39 5.14 23.36 -2.54
CA ALA A 39 4.33 22.18 -2.26
C ALA A 39 2.98 22.30 -2.98
N ILE A 40 2.63 21.26 -3.75
CA ILE A 40 1.33 21.15 -4.41
C ILE A 40 0.27 20.67 -3.41
N VAL A 41 0.67 19.83 -2.46
CA VAL A 41 -0.18 19.24 -1.43
C VAL A 41 0.55 19.30 -0.09
N GLU A 42 -0.18 19.67 0.96
CA GLU A 42 0.32 19.66 2.34
C GLU A 42 0.77 18.25 2.79
N ASP A 43 1.79 18.18 3.63
CA ASP A 43 2.34 16.92 4.14
C ASP A 43 1.27 16.08 4.87
N ALA A 44 0.51 16.70 5.77
CA ALA A 44 -0.53 16.00 6.54
C ALA A 44 -1.60 15.37 5.63
N VAL A 45 -2.00 16.08 4.57
CA VAL A 45 -2.98 15.56 3.60
C VAL A 45 -2.38 14.41 2.80
N PHE A 46 -1.12 14.53 2.38
CA PHE A 46 -0.44 13.48 1.63
C PHE A 46 -0.29 12.21 2.46
N GLU A 47 0.13 12.31 3.72
CA GLU A 47 0.25 11.18 4.63
C GLU A 47 -1.09 10.48 4.84
N ARG A 48 -2.15 11.26 5.09
CA ARG A 48 -3.50 10.73 5.26
C ARG A 48 -3.98 9.95 4.03
N ILE A 49 -3.74 10.45 2.83
CA ILE A 49 -4.09 9.76 1.58
C ILE A 49 -3.31 8.45 1.45
N GLN A 50 -2.03 8.42 1.82
CA GLN A 50 -1.22 7.21 1.73
C GLN A 50 -1.70 6.11 2.68
N GLU A 51 -2.13 6.47 3.90
CA GLU A 51 -2.81 5.54 4.82
C GLU A 51 -4.09 4.95 4.22
N LEU A 52 -4.94 5.81 3.64
CA LEU A 52 -6.18 5.39 2.99
C LEU A 52 -5.91 4.45 1.81
N ARG A 53 -4.87 4.73 1.01
CA ARG A 53 -4.47 3.86 -0.10
C ARG A 53 -3.92 2.52 0.37
N ALA A 54 -3.13 2.49 1.45
CA ALA A 54 -2.62 1.25 2.03
C ALA A 54 -3.75 0.34 2.53
N ASN A 55 -4.85 0.93 3.02
CA ASN A 55 -6.03 0.21 3.51
C ASN A 55 -7.20 0.19 2.52
N LYS A 56 -6.93 0.46 1.23
CA LYS A 56 -7.97 0.48 0.21
C LYS A 56 -8.64 -0.90 0.10
N ARG A 57 -9.95 -0.92 0.30
CA ARG A 57 -10.78 -2.13 0.12
C ARG A 57 -11.08 -2.33 -1.36
N ARG A 58 -10.90 -3.56 -1.85
CA ARG A 58 -11.31 -3.91 -3.22
C ARG A 58 -12.82 -4.09 -3.25
N PRO A 59 -13.56 -3.44 -4.16
CA PRO A 59 -14.97 -3.72 -4.32
C PRO A 59 -15.15 -5.17 -4.80
N THR A 60 -15.96 -5.94 -4.07
CA THR A 60 -16.31 -7.32 -4.39
C THR A 60 -17.63 -7.35 -5.15
N LYS A 61 -17.83 -8.38 -5.98
CA LYS A 61 -19.11 -8.57 -6.71
C LYS A 61 -20.27 -8.95 -5.79
N ALA A 62 -19.96 -9.49 -4.61
CA ALA A 62 -20.91 -9.64 -3.53
C ALA A 62 -20.93 -8.33 -2.74
N ASP A 63 -22.11 -7.77 -2.53
CA ASP A 63 -22.35 -6.49 -1.85
C ASP A 63 -22.13 -6.56 -0.33
N ARG A 64 -21.47 -7.63 0.14
CA ARG A 64 -21.17 -7.87 1.55
C ARG A 64 -19.72 -7.53 1.82
N GLN A 65 -19.49 -6.74 2.85
CA GLN A 65 -18.16 -6.35 3.31
C GLN A 65 -17.98 -6.78 4.76
N GLY A 66 -16.93 -7.55 5.03
CA GLY A 66 -16.60 -7.97 6.39
C GLY A 66 -16.10 -6.80 7.23
N LEU A 67 -16.52 -6.72 8.49
CA LEU A 67 -16.20 -5.65 9.43
C LEU A 67 -14.68 -5.38 9.55
N PHE A 68 -13.87 -6.44 9.60
CA PHE A 68 -12.42 -6.36 9.78
C PHE A 68 -11.62 -6.26 8.47
N SER A 69 -12.29 -6.01 7.34
CA SER A 69 -11.62 -5.94 6.03
C SER A 69 -10.57 -4.82 6.00
N GLY A 70 -9.31 -5.21 5.79
CA GLY A 70 -8.16 -4.29 5.75
C GLY A 70 -7.53 -3.98 7.12
N LEU A 71 -8.06 -4.53 8.22
CA LEU A 71 -7.58 -4.30 9.59
C LEU A 71 -6.87 -5.51 10.20
N VAL A 72 -7.26 -6.73 9.82
CA VAL A 72 -6.69 -7.97 10.36
C VAL A 72 -5.55 -8.52 9.50
N TYR A 73 -4.56 -9.11 10.17
CA TYR A 73 -3.35 -9.67 9.59
C TYR A 73 -3.17 -11.13 10.03
N CYS A 74 -2.58 -11.94 9.16
CA CYS A 74 -2.20 -13.31 9.48
C CYS A 74 -0.99 -13.30 10.44
N ALA A 75 -1.08 -14.06 11.53
CA ALA A 75 -0.01 -14.16 12.52
C ALA A 75 1.29 -14.75 11.95
N ASP A 76 1.18 -15.73 11.04
CA ASP A 76 2.35 -16.46 10.53
C ASP A 76 3.10 -15.71 9.42
N CYS A 77 2.37 -15.06 8.51
CA CYS A 77 2.97 -14.45 7.32
C CYS A 77 2.89 -12.92 7.27
N GLY A 78 2.19 -12.28 8.22
CA GLY A 78 2.00 -10.83 8.29
C GLY A 78 1.18 -10.25 7.14
N SER A 79 0.62 -11.07 6.24
CA SER A 79 -0.22 -10.59 5.15
C SER A 79 -1.61 -10.21 5.66
N LYS A 80 -2.29 -9.27 4.97
CA LYS A 80 -3.67 -8.89 5.29
C LYS A 80 -4.61 -10.07 5.04
N LEU A 81 -5.54 -10.32 5.96
CA LEU A 81 -6.56 -11.33 5.72
C LEU A 81 -7.60 -10.82 4.71
N HIS A 82 -7.95 -11.67 3.75
CA HIS A 82 -8.96 -11.42 2.75
C HIS A 82 -10.32 -11.93 3.23
N PHE A 83 -11.35 -11.08 3.15
CA PHE A 83 -12.72 -11.49 3.41
C PHE A 83 -13.26 -12.29 2.21
N ALA A 84 -13.36 -13.60 2.37
CA ALA A 84 -13.83 -14.50 1.34
C ALA A 84 -15.37 -14.55 1.36
N THR A 85 -15.97 -13.87 0.39
CA THR A 85 -17.42 -13.87 0.15
C THR A 85 -17.71 -13.98 -1.34
N CYS A 86 -18.83 -14.60 -1.70
CA CYS A 86 -19.30 -14.68 -3.07
C CYS A 86 -20.83 -14.64 -3.12
N LYS A 87 -21.41 -14.47 -4.31
CA LYS A 87 -22.87 -14.37 -4.47
C LYS A 87 -23.62 -15.64 -4.08
N SER A 88 -22.97 -16.80 -4.21
CA SER A 88 -23.56 -18.10 -3.87
C SER A 88 -23.40 -18.48 -2.41
N PHE A 89 -22.55 -17.81 -1.64
CA PHE A 89 -22.39 -18.08 -0.22
C PHE A 89 -23.54 -17.47 0.58
N ASN A 90 -24.01 -18.17 1.61
CA ASN A 90 -24.83 -17.57 2.65
C ASN A 90 -23.95 -16.81 3.66
N GLY A 91 -24.55 -15.97 4.51
CA GLY A 91 -23.80 -15.16 5.50
C GLY A 91 -22.92 -15.98 6.44
N SER A 92 -23.35 -17.20 6.79
CA SER A 92 -22.61 -18.15 7.63
C SER A 92 -21.35 -18.73 6.99
N GLN A 93 -21.23 -18.68 5.65
CA GLN A 93 -20.07 -19.18 4.91
C GLN A 93 -18.96 -18.12 4.73
N ASP A 94 -19.24 -16.87 5.09
CA ASP A 94 -18.26 -15.79 5.00
C ASP A 94 -17.16 -15.98 6.04
N HIS A 95 -15.91 -15.97 5.61
CA HIS A 95 -14.75 -16.15 6.49
C HIS A 95 -13.57 -15.30 6.04
N TYR A 96 -12.61 -15.12 6.96
CA TYR A 96 -11.33 -14.47 6.66
C TYR A 96 -10.29 -15.53 6.33
N ARG A 97 -9.59 -15.36 5.21
CA ARG A 97 -8.50 -16.25 4.79
C ARG A 97 -7.22 -15.47 4.58
N CYS A 98 -6.08 -16.14 4.77
CA CYS A 98 -4.78 -15.59 4.42
C CYS A 98 -4.75 -15.18 2.94
N ALA A 99 -4.12 -14.04 2.62
CA ALA A 99 -4.01 -13.57 1.24
C ALA A 99 -2.83 -14.17 0.46
N LYS A 100 -1.98 -14.95 1.15
CA LYS A 100 -0.77 -15.55 0.60
C LYS A 100 -0.99 -17.03 0.32
#